data_AF-A0A932QBP5-F1
#
_entry.id   AF-A0A932QBP5-F1
#
_cell.length_a   1.000
_cell.length_b   1.000
_cell.length_c   1.000
_cell.angle_alpha   90.00
_cell.angle_beta   90.00
_cell.angle_gamma   90.00
#
_symmetry.space_group_name_H-M   'P 1'
#
loop_
_entity.id
_entity.type
_entity.pdbx_description
1 polymer ?
#
loop_
_entity_poly.entity_id
_entity_poly.type
_entity_poly.pdbx_seq_one_letter_code
_entity_poly.pdbx_strand_id
1 'polypeptide(L)'
;MGNELFKEVTDLTGLPKSLISEELVSILGRVGASPHAVTLEDLRKAMATYLTEVIGPNLNIDDEHDAVIQVQPVSTPMSEE
;
A
#
# COMPACT_ATOMS: atom_id res chain seq x y z
N MET A 1 2.51 19.47 -12.18
CA MET A 1 2.69 18.52 -11.07
C MET A 1 1.38 18.09 -10.42
N GLY A 2 0.66 18.93 -9.63
CA GLY A 2 -0.59 18.49 -8.98
C GLY A 2 -1.65 17.88 -9.92
N ASN A 3 -1.95 18.57 -11.03
CA ASN A 3 -2.91 18.10 -12.04
C ASN A 3 -2.47 16.85 -12.82
N GLU A 4 -1.16 16.56 -12.88
CA GLU A 4 -0.63 15.40 -13.61
C GLU A 4 -0.81 14.13 -12.77
N LEU A 5 -0.57 14.21 -11.46
CA LEU A 5 -0.81 13.10 -10.54
C LEU A 5 -2.28 12.64 -10.59
N PHE A 6 -3.24 13.58 -10.50
CA PHE A 6 -4.66 13.22 -10.59
C PHE A 6 -5.01 12.54 -11.90
N LYS A 7 -4.43 13.02 -13.00
CA LYS A 7 -4.65 12.44 -14.32
C LYS A 7 -4.09 11.02 -14.39
N GLU A 8 -2.85 10.80 -13.96
CA GLU A 8 -2.21 9.48 -13.98
C GLU A 8 -2.97 8.47 -13.11
N VAL A 9 -3.40 8.85 -11.91
CA VAL A 9 -4.16 7.96 -11.03
C VAL A 9 -5.55 7.66 -11.61
N THR A 10 -6.20 8.62 -12.26
CA THR A 10 -7.48 8.41 -12.95
C THR A 10 -7.32 7.46 -14.14
N ASP A 11 -6.29 7.68 -14.96
CA ASP A 11 -6.01 6.86 -16.13
C ASP A 11 -5.63 5.41 -15.73
N LEU A 12 -4.92 5.21 -14.62
CA LEU A 12 -4.53 3.88 -14.12
C LEU A 12 -5.68 3.08 -13.50
N THR A 13 -6.60 3.74 -12.80
CA THR A 13 -7.66 3.06 -12.04
C THR A 13 -8.95 2.90 -12.83
N GLY A 14 -9.16 3.72 -13.87
CA GLY A 14 -10.42 3.78 -14.61
C GLY A 14 -11.60 4.31 -13.78
N LEU A 15 -11.34 4.85 -12.58
CA LEU A 15 -12.37 5.38 -11.70
C LEU A 15 -12.76 6.81 -12.10
N PRO A 16 -13.98 7.27 -11.76
CA PRO A 16 -14.41 8.63 -12.05
C PRO A 16 -13.47 9.67 -11.43
N LYS A 17 -13.03 10.64 -12.23
CA LYS A 17 -12.11 11.69 -11.79
C LYS A 17 -12.56 12.41 -10.52
N SER A 18 -13.86 12.74 -10.40
CA SER A 18 -14.40 13.41 -9.22
C SER A 18 -14.20 12.61 -7.94
N LEU A 19 -14.42 11.29 -8.01
CA LEU A 19 -14.30 10.39 -6.87
C LEU A 19 -12.85 10.24 -6.43
N ILE A 20 -11.91 10.09 -7.37
CA ILE A 20 -10.48 10.06 -7.04
C ILE A 20 -10.01 11.41 -6.51
N SER A 21 -10.44 12.50 -7.14
CA SER A 21 -10.03 13.85 -6.74
C SER A 21 -10.37 14.15 -5.29
N GLU A 22 -11.59 13.85 -4.86
CA GLU A 22 -12.03 14.04 -3.47
C GLU A 22 -11.23 13.18 -2.50
N GLU A 23 -11.01 11.90 -2.83
CA GLU A 23 -10.28 10.99 -1.97
C GLU A 23 -8.80 11.34 -1.86
N LEU A 24 -8.12 11.66 -2.97
CA LEU A 24 -6.72 12.05 -2.94
C LEU A 24 -6.50 13.34 -2.13
N VAL A 25 -7.41 14.31 -2.26
CA VAL A 25 -7.37 15.55 -1.47
C VAL A 25 -7.55 15.24 0.02
N SER A 26 -8.48 14.34 0.36
CA SER A 26 -8.69 13.86 1.73
C SER A 26 -7.43 13.21 2.30
N ILE A 27 -6.80 12.30 1.55
CA ILE A 27 -5.58 11.59 1.97
C ILE A 27 -4.41 12.55 2.15
N LEU A 28 -4.17 13.46 1.19
CA LEU A 28 -3.08 14.44 1.28
C LEU A 28 -3.31 15.45 2.42
N GLY A 29 -4.56 15.83 2.67
CA GLY A 29 -4.94 16.71 3.76
C GLY A 29 -4.56 16.15 5.14
N ARG A 30 -4.59 14.83 5.32
CA ARG A 30 -4.21 14.16 6.59
C ARG A 30 -2.75 14.38 6.97
N VAL A 31 -1.87 14.59 5.99
CA VAL A 31 -0.44 14.85 6.21
C VAL A 31 -0.07 16.33 6.07
N GLY A 32 -1.07 17.22 5.96
CA GLY A 32 -0.88 18.65 5.80
C GLY A 32 -0.34 19.06 4.43
N ALA A 33 -0.43 18.17 3.42
CA ALA A 33 0.09 18.43 2.09
C ALA A 33 -0.95 19.10 1.19
N SER A 34 -0.52 20.10 0.42
CA SER A 34 -1.37 20.74 -0.59
C SER A 34 -1.27 19.99 -1.91
N PRO A 35 -2.39 19.65 -2.58
CA PRO A 35 -2.41 18.97 -3.89
C PRO A 35 -1.60 19.70 -4.98
N HIS A 36 -1.37 21.00 -4.82
CA HIS A 36 -0.66 21.83 -5.79
C HIS A 36 0.86 21.83 -5.61
N ALA A 37 1.35 21.35 -4.46
CA ALA A 37 2.76 21.37 -4.06
C ALA A 37 3.18 20.06 -3.38
N VAL A 38 2.61 18.93 -3.81
CA VAL A 38 2.93 17.60 -3.30
C VAL A 38 4.35 17.20 -3.67
N THR A 39 5.13 16.80 -2.67
CA THR A 39 6.40 16.11 -2.88
C THR A 39 6.24 14.59 -2.84
N LEU A 40 7.24 13.85 -3.31
CA LEU A 40 7.27 12.38 -3.17
C LEU A 40 7.24 11.94 -1.70
N GLU A 41 7.81 12.73 -0.80
CA GLU A 41 7.79 12.42 0.63
C GLU A 41 6.39 12.56 1.22
N ASP A 42 5.66 13.60 0.82
CA ASP A 42 4.27 13.78 1.22
C ASP A 42 3.40 12.63 0.71
N LEU A 43 3.62 12.18 -0.53
CA LEU A 43 2.94 11.00 -1.09
C LEU A 43 3.22 9.74 -0.28
N ARG A 44 4.47 9.47 0.11
CA ARG A 44 4.81 8.31 0.94
C ARG A 44 4.11 8.35 2.29
N LYS A 45 4.12 9.51 2.96
CA LYS A 45 3.44 9.70 4.25
C LYS A 45 1.93 9.50 4.10
N ALA A 46 1.32 10.13 3.11
CA ALA A 46 -0.08 10.00 2.77
C ALA A 46 -0.49 8.54 2.55
N MET A 47 0.28 7.79 1.76
CA MET A 47 0.07 6.35 1.55
C MET A 47 0.21 5.54 2.83
N ALA A 48 1.27 5.76 3.62
CA ALA A 48 1.49 5.03 4.86
C ALA A 48 0.34 5.25 5.86
N THR A 49 -0.13 6.49 5.99
CA THR A 49 -1.30 6.84 6.80
C THR A 49 -2.55 6.12 6.29
N TYR A 50 -2.84 6.22 4.99
CA TYR A 50 -4.01 5.56 4.40
C TYR A 50 -4.00 4.04 4.59
N LEU A 51 -2.87 3.39 4.33
CA LEU A 51 -2.72 1.94 4.51
C LEU A 51 -2.89 1.54 5.98
N THR A 52 -2.38 2.34 6.92
CA THR A 52 -2.58 2.09 8.35
C THR A 52 -4.06 2.19 8.74
N GLU A 53 -4.81 3.11 8.16
CA GLU A 53 -6.23 3.29 8.47
C GLU A 53 -7.13 2.23 7.82
N VAL A 54 -6.81 1.79 6.60
CA VAL A 54 -7.61 0.78 5.89
C VAL A 54 -7.26 -0.64 6.34
N ILE A 55 -5.97 -0.91 6.52
CA ILE A 55 -5.46 -2.25 6.81
C ILE A 55 -5.27 -2.44 8.32
N GLY A 56 -4.82 -1.42 9.06
CA GLY A 56 -4.53 -1.52 10.50
C GLY A 56 -5.70 -2.03 11.36
N PRO A 57 -6.96 -1.61 11.14
CA PRO A 57 -8.10 -2.16 11.89
C PRO A 57 -8.40 -3.64 11.56
N ASN A 58 -7.93 -4.13 10.42
CA ASN A 58 -8.11 -5.50 9.95
C ASN A 58 -6.88 -6.38 10.22
N LEU A 59 -5.75 -5.77 10.59
CA LEU A 59 -4.58 -6.44 11.13
C LEU A 59 -4.77 -6.64 12.64
N ASN A 60 -5.71 -7.51 13.01
CA ASN A 60 -5.57 -8.23 14.28
C ASN A 60 -4.39 -9.17 14.11
N ILE A 61 -3.19 -8.68 14.41
CA ILE A 61 -2.01 -9.53 14.64
C ILE A 61 -2.20 -10.16 16.02
N ASP A 62 -3.20 -11.03 16.14
CA ASP A 62 -3.39 -11.97 17.26
C ASP A 62 -2.91 -13.37 16.87
N ASP A 63 -2.01 -13.49 15.89
CA ASP A 63 -1.38 -14.78 15.58
C ASP A 63 -0.11 -14.97 16.41
N GLU A 64 -0.31 -15.52 17.61
CA GLU A 64 0.65 -16.40 18.28
C GLU A 64 0.98 -17.62 17.38
N HIS A 65 1.58 -17.44 16.21
CA HIS A 65 2.19 -18.55 15.48
C HIS A 65 3.37 -18.04 14.66
N ASP A 66 4.48 -17.80 15.37
CA ASP A 66 5.81 -17.95 14.79
C ASP A 66 6.02 -19.44 14.51
N ALA A 67 5.34 -19.94 13.47
CA ALA A 67 5.58 -21.23 12.88
C ALA A 67 6.98 -21.17 12.28
N VAL A 68 7.95 -21.61 13.08
CA VAL A 68 9.30 -21.97 12.66
C VAL A 68 9.18 -22.75 11.35
N ILE A 69 9.58 -22.13 10.24
CA ILE A 69 9.74 -22.80 8.97
C ILE A 69 10.86 -23.82 9.17
N GLN A 70 10.50 -25.04 9.57
CA GLN A 70 11.39 -26.18 9.47
C GLN A 70 11.53 -26.51 7.98
N VAL A 71 12.57 -25.95 7.37
CA VAL A 71 13.06 -26.41 6.08
C VAL A 71 13.55 -27.83 6.30
N GLN A 72 12.71 -28.83 6.01
CA GLN A 72 13.22 -30.19 5.95
C GLN A 72 14.20 -30.27 4.78
N PRO A 73 15.43 -30.77 4.98
CA PRO A 73 16.32 -31.02 3.86
C PRO A 73 15.68 -32.07 2.97
N VAL A 74 15.42 -31.71 1.72
CA VAL A 74 15.05 -32.66 0.65
C VAL A 74 16.14 -33.73 0.62
N SER A 75 15.81 -34.92 1.14
CA SER A 75 16.65 -36.09 0.95
C SER A 75 16.30 -36.65 -0.42
N THR A 76 17.19 -36.41 -1.39
CA THR A 76 17.17 -37.06 -2.71
C THR A 76 17.14 -38.57 -2.51
N PRO A 77 16.24 -39.33 -3.15
CA PRO A 77 16.36 -40.78 -3.14
C PRO A 77 17.60 -41.15 -3.95
N MET A 78 18.62 -41.69 -3.29
CA MET A 78 19.70 -42.39 -3.98
C MET A 78 19.11 -43.68 -4.54
N SER A 79 19.07 -43.77 -5.87
CA SER A 79 18.84 -45.04 -6.56
C SER A 79 19.96 -46.02 -6.21
N GLU A 80 19.57 -47.20 -5.75
CA GLU A 80 20.43 -48.37 -5.60
C GLU A 80 20.88 -48.88 -6.97
N GLU A 81 22.18 -49.08 -7.16
CA GLU A 81 22.77 -50.06 -8.09
C GLU A 81 24.02 -50.69 -7.44
#